data_AF-A0A453BFN2-F1
#
_entry.id   AF-A0A453BFN2-F1
#
_cell.length_a   1.000
_cell.length_b   1.000
_cell.length_c   1.000
_cell.angle_alpha   90.00
_cell.angle_beta   90.00
_cell.angle_gamma   90.00
#
_symmetry.space_group_name_H-M   'P 1'
#
loop_
_entity.id
_entity.type
_entity.pdbx_description
1 polymer ?
#
loop_
_entity_poly.entity_id
_entity_poly.type
_entity_poly.pdbx_seq_one_letter_code
_entity_poly.pdbx_strand_id
1 'polypeptide(L)'
;MIGQQAIMDAYLCLLHLTAGILVESLFNAFATAAFFKFVVFSIFEMRYLLAIWKASRPLNSGEGWEIMRRELSVLYSRFYGILLGGILLMYELHNFLRPLLFLMYSFWIPQIVTNVIRDTRKPLHPQYILGMTATRVAIPLYIFGCPSNFMRIEPDKKWCIAVTAFMGIQAAVLLLQHYLGSRCFIPRQILPEKYCYHRKVEDSTNQPIDCVICMTTIDLSQRTSEYMVAPCEHIFHSGCLQRWMDIKMECPTCRRSLP
;
A
#
# COMPACT_ATOMS: atom_id res chain seq x y z
N MET A 1 1.37 -2.55 -0.65
CA MET A 1 0.18 -3.36 -0.33
C MET A 1 -0.20 -4.28 -1.49
N ILE A 2 -0.75 -3.76 -2.60
CA ILE A 2 -1.22 -4.59 -3.73
C ILE A 2 -0.12 -5.49 -4.30
N GLY A 3 1.10 -4.97 -4.48
CA GLY A 3 2.21 -5.80 -4.96
C GLY A 3 2.56 -6.97 -4.03
N GLN A 4 2.42 -6.80 -2.71
CA GLN A 4 2.67 -7.87 -1.74
C GLN A 4 1.52 -8.90 -1.72
N GLN A 5 0.27 -8.44 -1.94
CA GLN A 5 -0.87 -9.33 -2.12
C GLN A 5 -0.71 -10.17 -3.38
N ALA A 6 -0.30 -9.57 -4.50
CA ALA A 6 -0.02 -10.29 -5.74
C ALA A 6 1.05 -11.37 -5.59
N ILE A 7 2.11 -11.07 -4.82
CA ILE A 7 3.14 -12.07 -4.50
C ILE A 7 2.54 -13.21 -3.67
N MET A 8 1.73 -12.90 -2.64
CA MET A 8 1.07 -13.92 -1.83
C MET A 8 0.10 -14.78 -2.65
N ASP A 9 -0.65 -14.17 -3.57
CA ASP A 9 -1.56 -14.87 -4.47
C ASP A 9 -0.84 -15.78 -5.46
N ALA A 10 0.33 -15.36 -5.95
CA ALA A 10 1.19 -16.22 -6.75
C ALA A 10 1.68 -17.44 -5.96
N TYR A 11 2.14 -17.26 -4.71
CA TYR A 11 2.51 -18.40 -3.87
C TYR A 11 1.34 -19.33 -3.56
N LEU A 12 0.16 -18.78 -3.26
CA LEU A 12 -1.03 -19.60 -3.06
C LEU A 12 -1.44 -20.33 -4.34
N CYS A 13 -1.30 -19.69 -5.51
CA CYS A 13 -1.55 -20.33 -6.81
C CYS A 13 -0.64 -21.54 -7.02
N LEU A 14 0.67 -21.37 -6.78
CA LEU A 14 1.64 -22.46 -6.84
C LEU A 14 1.30 -23.58 -5.86
N LEU A 15 0.96 -23.23 -4.61
CA LEU A 15 0.55 -24.21 -3.60
C LEU A 15 -0.68 -25.01 -4.04
N HIS A 16 -1.70 -24.38 -4.63
CA HIS A 16 -2.89 -25.09 -5.11
C HIS A 16 -2.53 -26.01 -6.27
N LEU A 17 -1.70 -25.56 -7.21
CA LEU A 17 -1.24 -26.38 -8.33
C LEU A 17 -0.45 -27.60 -7.85
N THR A 18 0.49 -27.42 -6.92
CA THR A 18 1.25 -28.53 -6.33
C THR A 18 0.35 -29.47 -5.52
N ALA A 19 -0.58 -28.95 -4.71
CA ALA A 19 -1.51 -29.77 -3.94
C ALA A 19 -2.46 -30.58 -4.85
N GLY A 20 -2.90 -29.99 -5.97
CA GLY A 20 -3.69 -30.69 -6.98
C GLY A 20 -2.93 -31.86 -7.61
N ILE A 21 -1.64 -31.67 -7.93
CA ILE A 21 -0.79 -32.73 -8.47
C ILE A 21 -0.56 -33.85 -7.44
N LEU A 22 -0.41 -33.50 -6.16
CA LEU A 22 -0.18 -34.49 -5.09
C LEU A 22 -1.45 -35.26 -4.70
N VAL A 23 -2.64 -34.69 -4.90
CA VAL A 23 -3.92 -35.26 -4.50
C VAL A 23 -4.85 -35.32 -5.70
N GLU A 24 -4.71 -36.37 -6.51
CA GLU A 24 -5.42 -36.54 -7.78
C GLU A 24 -6.95 -36.41 -7.65
N SER A 25 -7.53 -36.90 -6.54
CA SER A 25 -8.98 -36.83 -6.29
C SER A 25 -9.52 -35.40 -6.16
N LEU A 26 -8.66 -34.43 -5.83
CA LEU A 26 -8.99 -33.02 -5.68
C LEU A 26 -8.38 -32.14 -6.78
N PHE A 27 -7.74 -32.73 -7.79
CA PHE A 27 -7.03 -32.01 -8.84
C PHE A 27 -7.89 -30.94 -9.50
N ASN A 28 -9.11 -31.29 -9.94
CA ASN A 28 -10.01 -30.36 -10.63
C ASN A 28 -10.32 -29.13 -9.77
N ALA A 29 -10.64 -29.32 -8.48
CA ALA A 29 -10.96 -28.21 -7.58
C ALA A 29 -9.76 -27.28 -7.38
N PHE A 30 -8.57 -27.85 -7.13
CA PHE A 30 -7.35 -27.06 -6.94
C PHE A 30 -6.87 -26.39 -8.22
N ALA A 31 -6.98 -27.06 -9.38
CA ALA A 31 -6.63 -26.51 -10.67
C ALA A 31 -7.54 -25.32 -11.04
N THR A 32 -8.85 -25.44 -10.81
CA THR A 32 -9.79 -24.32 -11.01
C THR A 32 -9.45 -23.14 -10.08
N ALA A 33 -9.18 -23.40 -8.80
CA ALA A 33 -8.79 -22.35 -7.86
C ALA A 33 -7.46 -21.68 -8.25
N ALA A 34 -6.47 -22.46 -8.69
CA ALA A 34 -5.18 -21.95 -9.18
C ALA A 34 -5.37 -21.10 -10.45
N PHE A 35 -6.20 -21.55 -11.40
CA PHE A 35 -6.51 -20.80 -12.62
C PHE A 35 -7.10 -19.42 -12.30
N PHE A 36 -8.12 -19.35 -11.44
CA PHE A 36 -8.70 -18.06 -11.06
C PHE A 36 -7.70 -17.16 -10.32
N LYS A 37 -6.86 -17.71 -9.44
CA LYS A 37 -5.79 -16.94 -8.79
C LYS A 37 -4.78 -16.41 -9.81
N PHE A 38 -4.38 -17.24 -10.76
CA PHE A 38 -3.50 -16.85 -11.85
C PHE A 38 -4.07 -15.67 -12.63
N VAL A 39 -5.34 -15.73 -13.01
CA VAL A 39 -6.03 -14.63 -13.69
C VAL A 39 -6.05 -13.36 -12.84
N VAL A 40 -6.37 -13.49 -11.53
CA VAL A 40 -6.39 -12.35 -10.60
C VAL A 40 -5.03 -11.66 -10.53
N PHE A 41 -3.96 -12.38 -10.19
CA PHE A 41 -2.67 -11.74 -9.96
C PHE A 41 -1.97 -11.32 -11.25
N SER A 42 -2.08 -12.09 -12.34
CA SER A 42 -1.35 -11.80 -13.60
C SER A 42 -2.02 -10.73 -14.45
N ILE A 43 -3.36 -10.63 -14.42
CA ILE A 43 -4.11 -9.68 -15.26
C ILE A 43 -4.62 -8.51 -14.43
N PHE A 44 -5.45 -8.76 -13.41
CA PHE A 44 -6.16 -7.70 -12.69
C PHE A 44 -5.23 -6.88 -11.80
N GLU A 45 -4.43 -7.54 -10.95
CA GLU A 45 -3.56 -6.85 -10.01
C GLU A 45 -2.41 -6.13 -10.74
N MET A 46 -1.83 -6.72 -11.78
CA MET A 46 -0.81 -6.05 -12.60
C MET A 46 -1.36 -4.80 -13.30
N ARG A 47 -2.57 -4.87 -13.88
CA ARG A 47 -3.23 -3.69 -14.46
C ARG A 47 -3.52 -2.62 -13.41
N TYR A 48 -3.90 -3.03 -12.21
CA TYR A 48 -4.16 -2.10 -11.12
C TYR A 48 -2.88 -1.41 -10.62
N LEU A 49 -1.77 -2.15 -10.51
CA LEU A 49 -0.46 -1.58 -10.20
C LEU A 49 -0.01 -0.56 -11.25
N LEU A 50 -0.21 -0.85 -12.54
CA LEU A 50 0.06 0.10 -13.62
C LEU A 50 -0.82 1.34 -13.54
N ALA A 51 -2.11 1.19 -13.22
CA ALA A 51 -3.02 2.32 -13.06
C ALA A 51 -2.57 3.26 -11.91
N ILE A 52 -2.17 2.69 -10.78
CA ILE A 52 -1.62 3.45 -9.64
C ILE A 52 -0.31 4.14 -10.02
N TRP A 53 0.58 3.44 -10.70
CA TRP A 53 1.84 4.00 -11.17
C TRP A 53 1.60 5.19 -12.11
N LYS A 54 0.67 5.05 -13.06
CA LYS A 54 0.28 6.11 -13.99
C LYS A 54 -0.35 7.31 -13.27
N ALA A 55 -1.20 7.07 -12.27
CA ALA A 55 -1.77 8.14 -11.45
C ALA A 55 -0.70 8.89 -10.64
N SER A 56 0.37 8.21 -10.25
CA SER A 56 1.47 8.80 -9.49
C SER A 56 2.44 9.64 -10.35
N ARG A 57 2.34 9.57 -11.70
CA ARG A 57 3.22 10.27 -12.64
C ARG A 57 2.40 10.78 -13.83
N PRO A 58 1.93 12.03 -13.84
CA PRO A 58 1.29 12.60 -15.02
C PRO A 58 2.33 12.79 -16.14
N LEU A 59 2.48 11.78 -17.01
CA LEU A 59 3.36 11.85 -18.19
C LEU A 59 2.72 12.68 -19.31
N ASN A 60 3.58 13.36 -20.08
CA ASN A 60 3.22 14.03 -21.32
C ASN A 60 2.79 12.97 -22.36
N SER A 61 1.72 13.25 -23.14
CA SER A 61 0.93 12.25 -23.87
C SER A 61 1.65 11.42 -24.95
N GLY A 62 2.84 11.83 -25.40
CA GLY A 62 3.60 11.15 -26.47
C GLY A 62 4.70 10.18 -26.00
N GLU A 63 5.39 10.46 -24.90
CA GLU A 63 6.49 9.61 -24.38
C GLU A 63 5.98 8.49 -23.45
N GLY A 64 4.68 8.53 -23.12
CA GLY A 64 4.09 7.66 -22.10
C GLY A 64 4.13 6.17 -22.42
N TRP A 65 3.99 5.77 -23.69
CA TRP A 65 3.82 4.36 -24.06
C TRP A 65 5.11 3.53 -23.92
N GLU A 66 6.23 4.01 -24.46
CA GLU A 66 7.51 3.30 -24.35
C GLU A 66 8.04 3.29 -22.91
N ILE A 67 7.83 4.39 -22.18
CA ILE A 67 8.14 4.44 -20.74
C ILE A 67 7.27 3.42 -20.00
N MET A 68 5.96 3.35 -20.28
CA MET A 68 5.06 2.38 -19.65
C MET A 68 5.48 0.93 -19.95
N ARG A 69 5.87 0.61 -21.19
CA ARG A 69 6.35 -0.72 -21.56
C ARG A 69 7.62 -1.10 -20.79
N ARG A 70 8.59 -0.19 -20.71
CA ARG A 70 9.83 -0.41 -19.95
C ARG A 70 9.55 -0.66 -18.47
N GLU A 71 8.67 0.15 -17.88
CA GLU A 71 8.31 0.05 -16.46
C GLU A 71 7.52 -1.24 -16.17
N LEU A 72 6.65 -1.66 -17.10
CA LEU A 72 5.96 -2.94 -17.03
C LEU A 72 6.95 -4.12 -17.03
N SER A 73 7.96 -4.09 -17.92
CA SER A 73 9.01 -5.11 -17.94
C SER A 73 9.82 -5.13 -16.65
N VAL A 74 10.12 -3.97 -16.06
CA VAL A 74 10.80 -3.86 -14.75
C VAL A 74 9.91 -4.38 -13.62
N LEU A 75 8.62 -4.12 -13.65
CA LEU A 75 7.66 -4.62 -12.67
C LEU A 75 7.59 -6.15 -12.72
N TYR A 76 7.47 -6.73 -13.92
CA TYR A 76 7.45 -8.18 -14.11
C TYR A 76 8.77 -8.84 -13.70
N SER A 77 9.91 -8.28 -14.09
CA SER A 77 11.21 -8.87 -13.72
C SER A 77 11.42 -8.87 -12.21
N ARG A 78 11.00 -7.80 -11.51
CA ARG A 78 10.99 -7.76 -10.04
C ARG A 78 10.03 -8.77 -9.45
N PHE A 79 8.83 -8.87 -9.99
CA PHE A 79 7.81 -9.82 -9.53
C PHE A 79 8.31 -11.27 -9.64
N TYR A 80 8.77 -11.68 -10.82
CA TYR A 80 9.29 -13.04 -11.03
C TYR A 80 10.60 -13.29 -10.27
N GLY A 81 11.46 -12.29 -10.12
CA GLY A 81 12.66 -12.38 -9.29
C GLY A 81 12.33 -12.62 -7.81
N ILE A 82 11.33 -11.91 -7.26
CA ILE A 82 10.86 -12.13 -5.88
C ILE A 82 10.17 -13.48 -5.73
N LEU A 83 9.39 -13.90 -6.73
CA LEU A 83 8.73 -15.20 -6.74
C LEU A 83 9.76 -16.34 -6.72
N LEU A 84 10.72 -16.34 -7.65
CA LEU A 84 11.76 -17.36 -7.71
C LEU A 84 12.65 -17.33 -6.47
N GLY A 85 13.09 -16.13 -6.07
CA GLY A 85 13.92 -15.95 -4.88
C GLY A 85 13.24 -16.43 -3.60
N GLY A 86 11.93 -16.20 -3.44
CA GLY A 86 11.22 -16.68 -2.26
C GLY A 86 10.87 -18.17 -2.30
N ILE A 87 10.74 -18.80 -3.49
CA ILE A 87 10.71 -20.28 -3.58
C ILE A 87 12.03 -20.86 -3.07
N LEU A 88 13.17 -20.31 -3.53
CA LEU A 88 14.50 -20.76 -3.06
C LEU A 88 14.68 -20.53 -1.55
N LEU A 89 14.25 -19.37 -1.05
CA LEU A 89 14.31 -19.06 0.39
C LEU A 89 13.42 -19.98 1.22
N MET A 90 12.22 -20.32 0.74
CA MET A 90 11.35 -21.31 1.40
C MET A 90 11.98 -22.71 1.43
N TYR A 91 12.71 -23.08 0.38
CA TYR A 91 13.41 -24.35 0.29
C TYR A 91 14.59 -24.42 1.28
N GLU A 92 15.47 -23.42 1.24
CA GLU A 92 16.66 -23.37 2.13
C GLU A 92 16.27 -23.20 3.61
N LEU A 93 15.27 -22.38 3.90
CA LEU A 93 14.81 -22.09 5.26
C LEU A 93 13.59 -22.93 5.66
N HIS A 94 13.40 -24.13 5.10
CA HIS A 94 12.24 -24.97 5.41
C HIS A 94 12.12 -25.28 6.92
N ASN A 95 13.24 -25.35 7.65
CA ASN A 95 13.27 -25.52 9.11
C ASN A 95 12.62 -24.34 9.87
N PHE A 96 12.63 -23.15 9.27
CA PHE A 96 12.04 -21.91 9.79
C PHE A 96 10.71 -21.55 9.11
N LEU A 97 10.00 -22.54 8.54
CA LEU A 97 8.74 -22.32 7.81
C LEU A 97 7.70 -21.54 8.63
N ARG A 98 7.56 -21.83 9.93
CA ARG A 98 6.56 -21.17 10.78
C ARG A 98 6.84 -19.65 10.95
N PRO A 99 8.06 -19.22 11.34
CA PRO A 99 8.44 -17.79 11.29
C PRO A 99 8.25 -17.16 9.90
N LEU A 100 8.63 -17.88 8.84
CA LEU A 100 8.50 -17.38 7.47
C LEU A 100 7.04 -17.16 7.05
N LEU A 101 6.13 -18.02 7.51
CA LEU A 101 4.69 -17.82 7.32
C LEU A 101 4.21 -16.56 8.04
N PHE A 102 4.63 -16.29 9.29
CA PHE A 102 4.28 -15.03 9.96
C PHE A 102 4.76 -13.81 9.17
N LEU A 103 5.96 -13.86 8.61
CA LEU A 103 6.47 -12.82 7.72
C LEU A 103 5.59 -12.66 6.47
N MET A 104 5.18 -13.75 5.84
CA MET A 104 4.30 -13.70 4.66
C MET A 104 2.90 -13.15 5.00
N TYR A 105 2.34 -13.50 6.16
CA TYR A 105 1.05 -13.01 6.67
C TYR A 105 1.14 -11.60 7.29
N SER A 106 2.29 -10.94 7.24
CA SER A 106 2.47 -9.53 7.67
C SER A 106 2.08 -8.49 6.61
N PHE A 107 1.31 -8.90 5.60
CA PHE A 107 1.02 -8.10 4.40
C PHE A 107 0.23 -6.80 4.66
N TRP A 108 -0.40 -6.65 5.84
CA TRP A 108 -1.04 -5.40 6.24
C TRP A 108 -0.05 -4.38 6.84
N ILE A 109 1.09 -4.83 7.40
CA ILE A 109 2.04 -3.96 8.09
C ILE A 109 2.56 -2.83 7.19
N PRO A 110 3.00 -3.07 5.94
CA PRO A 110 3.47 -1.97 5.09
C PRO A 110 2.39 -0.93 4.80
N GLN A 111 1.10 -1.33 4.76
CA GLN A 111 -0.01 -0.40 4.62
C GLN A 111 -0.21 0.44 5.88
N ILE A 112 -0.17 -0.20 7.05
CA ILE A 112 -0.25 0.50 8.36
C ILE A 112 0.84 1.56 8.45
N VAL A 113 2.09 1.21 8.12
CA VAL A 113 3.23 2.14 8.13
C VAL A 113 3.04 3.28 7.14
N THR A 114 2.59 2.97 5.91
CA THR A 114 2.36 4.00 4.90
C THR A 114 1.25 4.97 5.31
N ASN A 115 0.17 4.49 5.94
CA ASN A 115 -0.92 5.34 6.43
C ASN A 115 -0.43 6.36 7.46
N VAL A 116 0.44 5.93 8.37
CA VAL A 116 1.03 6.79 9.41
C VAL A 116 1.89 7.89 8.80
N ILE A 117 2.80 7.47 7.91
CA ILE A 117 3.79 8.37 7.29
C ILE A 117 3.07 9.42 6.45
N ARG A 118 2.18 9.00 5.55
CA ARG A 118 1.51 9.86 4.57
C ARG A 118 0.24 10.54 5.10
N ASP A 119 -0.17 10.23 6.33
CA ASP A 119 -1.43 10.71 6.93
C ASP A 119 -2.65 10.48 6.01
N THR A 120 -2.68 9.34 5.32
CA THR A 120 -3.72 9.05 4.33
C THR A 120 -5.06 8.84 5.04
N ARG A 121 -6.09 9.60 4.64
CA ARG A 121 -7.45 9.42 5.14
C ARG A 121 -8.20 8.37 4.33
N LYS A 122 -8.79 7.38 5.03
CA LYS A 122 -9.65 6.33 4.46
C LYS A 122 -9.05 5.60 3.23
N PRO A 123 -7.84 5.01 3.35
CA PRO A 123 -7.16 4.39 2.21
C PRO A 123 -7.86 3.12 1.69
N LEU A 124 -8.60 2.42 2.55
CA LEU A 124 -9.25 1.14 2.25
C LEU A 124 -10.65 1.09 2.83
N HIS A 125 -11.53 0.39 2.12
CA HIS A 125 -12.89 0.13 2.59
C HIS A 125 -12.89 -0.93 3.72
N PRO A 126 -13.64 -0.75 4.82
CA PRO A 126 -13.66 -1.70 5.94
C PRO A 126 -14.04 -3.13 5.54
N GLN A 127 -15.02 -3.29 4.63
CA GLN A 127 -15.44 -4.61 4.14
C GLN A 127 -14.30 -5.35 3.41
N TYR A 128 -13.44 -4.61 2.69
CA TYR A 128 -12.28 -5.19 2.03
C TYR A 128 -11.25 -5.70 3.05
N ILE A 129 -10.98 -4.91 4.10
CA ILE A 129 -10.05 -5.31 5.18
C ILE A 129 -10.54 -6.60 5.87
N LEU A 130 -11.83 -6.64 6.23
CA LEU A 130 -12.43 -7.80 6.90
C LEU A 130 -12.49 -9.02 5.98
N GLY A 131 -12.98 -8.86 4.74
CA GLY A 131 -13.09 -9.95 3.78
C GLY A 131 -11.74 -10.55 3.41
N MET A 132 -10.73 -9.72 3.15
CA MET A 132 -9.37 -10.20 2.87
C MET A 132 -8.76 -10.90 4.08
N THR A 133 -8.92 -10.36 5.30
CA THR A 133 -8.38 -11.01 6.51
C THR A 133 -9.05 -12.36 6.76
N ALA A 134 -10.37 -12.45 6.62
CA ALA A 134 -11.14 -13.68 6.83
C ALA A 134 -10.79 -14.78 5.81
N THR A 135 -10.76 -14.43 4.52
CA THR A 135 -10.42 -15.39 3.45
C THR A 135 -8.99 -15.90 3.56
N ARG A 136 -8.05 -15.05 3.98
CA ARG A 136 -6.63 -15.41 4.12
C ARG A 136 -6.35 -16.24 5.36
N VAL A 137 -7.07 -16.01 6.47
CA VAL A 137 -6.90 -16.81 7.70
C VAL A 137 -7.57 -18.19 7.59
N ALA A 138 -8.57 -18.35 6.71
CA ALA A 138 -9.26 -19.62 6.51
C ALA A 138 -8.32 -20.76 6.06
N ILE A 139 -7.37 -20.48 5.17
CA ILE A 139 -6.40 -21.48 4.67
C ILE A 139 -5.52 -22.04 5.79
N PRO A 140 -4.77 -21.23 6.57
CA PRO A 140 -3.94 -21.74 7.66
C PRO A 140 -4.78 -22.38 8.78
N LEU A 141 -5.97 -21.88 9.07
CA LEU A 141 -6.87 -22.52 10.05
C LEU A 141 -7.35 -23.90 9.59
N TYR A 142 -7.63 -24.08 8.30
CA TYR A 142 -7.99 -25.40 7.77
C TYR A 142 -6.82 -26.37 7.86
N ILE A 143 -5.62 -25.96 7.42
CA ILE A 143 -4.44 -26.84 7.37
C ILE A 143 -3.99 -27.23 8.79
N PHE A 144 -3.86 -26.28 9.71
CA PHE A 144 -3.28 -26.53 11.04
C PHE A 144 -4.31 -26.73 12.15
N GLY A 145 -5.60 -26.46 11.89
CA GLY A 145 -6.67 -26.58 12.88
C GLY A 145 -7.57 -27.79 12.68
N CYS A 146 -7.75 -28.26 11.44
CA CYS A 146 -8.61 -29.41 11.15
C CYS A 146 -7.84 -30.74 11.38
N PRO A 147 -8.31 -31.63 12.28
CA PRO A 147 -7.69 -32.94 12.50
C PRO A 147 -7.79 -33.86 11.28
N SER A 148 -8.82 -33.66 10.46
CA SER A 148 -9.07 -34.42 9.23
C SER A 148 -8.71 -33.59 8.00
N ASN A 149 -7.55 -32.93 8.01
CA ASN A 149 -7.06 -32.22 6.82
C ASN A 149 -6.57 -33.22 5.76
N PHE A 150 -6.67 -32.84 4.48
CA PHE A 150 -6.26 -33.72 3.38
C PHE A 150 -4.72 -33.95 3.34
N MET A 151 -3.94 -33.03 3.91
CA MET A 151 -2.47 -33.10 3.98
C MET A 151 -1.92 -33.97 5.12
N ARG A 152 -2.82 -34.51 5.97
CA ARG A 152 -2.52 -35.24 7.21
C ARG A 152 -1.50 -34.57 8.14
N ILE A 153 -1.52 -33.24 8.23
CA ILE A 153 -0.67 -32.47 9.13
C ILE A 153 -1.26 -32.48 10.55
N GLU A 154 -0.42 -32.65 11.57
CA GLU A 154 -0.88 -32.64 12.96
C GLU A 154 -1.44 -31.27 13.37
N PRO A 155 -2.61 -31.22 14.02
CA PRO A 155 -3.20 -29.96 14.45
C PRO A 155 -2.38 -29.25 15.53
N ASP A 156 -2.11 -27.97 15.33
CA ASP A 156 -1.45 -27.10 16.31
C ASP A 156 -2.34 -25.93 16.69
N LYS A 157 -3.10 -26.13 17.77
CA LYS A 157 -4.03 -25.11 18.30
C LYS A 157 -3.31 -23.83 18.69
N LYS A 158 -2.09 -23.91 19.24
CA LYS A 158 -1.34 -22.72 19.68
C LYS A 158 -0.98 -21.86 18.48
N TRP A 159 -0.52 -22.50 17.41
CA TRP A 159 -0.18 -21.79 16.17
C TRP A 159 -1.42 -21.18 15.49
N CYS A 160 -2.55 -21.89 15.45
CA CYS A 160 -3.82 -21.35 14.93
C CYS A 160 -4.31 -20.11 15.70
N ILE A 161 -4.23 -20.13 17.04
CA ILE A 161 -4.57 -18.96 17.86
C ILE A 161 -3.61 -17.81 17.56
N ALA A 162 -2.30 -18.10 17.49
CA ALA A 162 -1.28 -17.08 17.22
C ALA A 162 -1.47 -16.40 15.84
N VAL A 163 -1.69 -17.17 14.77
CA VAL A 163 -1.91 -16.59 13.43
C VAL A 163 -3.22 -15.80 13.34
N THR A 164 -4.27 -16.28 13.99
CA THR A 164 -5.57 -15.59 14.02
C THR A 164 -5.48 -14.28 14.80
N ALA A 165 -4.83 -14.30 15.97
CA ALA A 165 -4.59 -13.09 16.76
C ALA A 165 -3.68 -12.12 15.99
N PHE A 166 -2.61 -12.60 15.37
CA PHE A 166 -1.68 -11.76 14.59
C PHE A 166 -2.36 -11.05 13.42
N MET A 167 -3.18 -11.77 12.64
CA MET A 167 -3.94 -11.18 11.54
C MET A 167 -5.07 -10.28 12.05
N GLY A 168 -5.75 -10.67 13.13
CA GLY A 168 -6.81 -9.88 13.76
C GLY A 168 -6.30 -8.54 14.29
N ILE A 169 -5.13 -8.52 14.94
CA ILE A 169 -4.48 -7.30 15.43
C ILE A 169 -4.14 -6.38 14.26
N GLN A 170 -3.54 -6.89 13.18
CA GLN A 170 -3.23 -6.08 12.00
C GLN A 170 -4.51 -5.44 11.39
N ALA A 171 -5.57 -6.22 11.22
CA ALA A 171 -6.85 -5.73 10.70
C ALA A 171 -7.50 -4.71 11.65
N ALA A 172 -7.45 -4.96 12.96
CA ALA A 172 -7.96 -4.04 13.97
C ALA A 172 -7.23 -2.70 13.91
N VAL A 173 -5.89 -2.70 13.83
CA VAL A 173 -5.10 -1.46 13.68
C VAL A 173 -5.50 -0.69 12.41
N LEU A 174 -5.74 -1.36 11.29
CA LEU A 174 -6.19 -0.68 10.05
C LEU A 174 -7.61 -0.08 10.18
N LEU A 175 -8.55 -0.82 10.79
CA LEU A 175 -9.91 -0.31 11.04
C LEU A 175 -9.88 0.87 12.01
N LEU A 176 -9.02 0.78 13.01
CA LEU A 176 -8.80 1.83 13.98
C LEU A 176 -8.23 3.10 13.33
N GLN A 177 -7.24 2.95 12.44
CA GLN A 177 -6.76 4.04 11.57
C GLN A 177 -7.86 4.63 10.68
N HIS A 178 -8.84 3.82 10.26
CA HIS A 178 -9.97 4.27 9.45
C HIS A 178 -10.95 5.17 10.24
N TYR A 179 -11.30 4.78 11.48
CA TYR A 179 -12.29 5.50 12.29
C TYR A 179 -11.72 6.64 13.13
N LEU A 180 -10.57 6.43 13.79
CA LEU A 180 -9.94 7.39 14.69
C LEU A 180 -8.83 8.23 14.02
N GLY A 181 -8.53 7.96 12.75
CA GLY A 181 -7.47 8.62 11.97
C GLY A 181 -6.14 7.87 12.02
N SER A 182 -5.26 8.15 11.05
CA SER A 182 -4.03 7.39 10.80
C SER A 182 -3.01 7.38 11.97
N ARG A 183 -3.06 8.41 12.83
CA ARG A 183 -2.04 8.77 13.84
C ARG A 183 -2.50 8.67 15.29
N CYS A 184 -3.69 8.13 15.54
CA CYS A 184 -4.30 8.13 16.88
C CYS A 184 -3.50 7.36 17.96
N PHE A 185 -2.67 6.38 17.58
CA PHE A 185 -1.91 5.53 18.52
C PHE A 185 -0.40 5.81 18.58
N ILE A 186 0.09 6.84 17.87
CA ILE A 186 1.53 7.02 17.67
C ILE A 186 2.02 8.31 18.35
N PRO A 187 2.99 8.22 19.27
CA PRO A 187 3.61 9.38 19.90
C PRO A 187 4.18 10.34 18.84
N ARG A 188 4.00 11.65 19.04
CA ARG A 188 4.44 12.71 18.10
C ARG A 188 5.93 12.65 17.75
N GLN A 189 6.76 12.01 18.58
CA GLN A 189 8.21 11.86 18.40
C GLN A 189 8.62 10.94 17.24
N ILE A 190 7.76 10.00 16.83
CA ILE A 190 8.05 9.00 15.78
C ILE A 190 7.46 9.44 14.42
N LEU A 191 6.69 10.53 14.41
CA LEU A 191 6.05 11.02 13.19
C LEU A 191 7.09 11.76 12.32
N PRO A 192 7.03 11.59 10.99
CA PRO A 192 7.80 12.43 10.10
C PRO A 192 7.40 13.89 10.28
N GLU A 193 8.39 14.78 10.29
CA GLU A 193 8.18 16.22 10.39
C GLU A 193 7.35 16.69 9.19
N LYS A 194 6.14 17.19 9.44
CA LYS A 194 5.31 17.79 8.40
C LYS A 194 5.84 19.18 8.11
N TYR A 195 6.02 19.50 6.83
CA TYR A 195 6.38 20.84 6.43
C TYR A 195 5.30 21.84 6.86
N CYS A 196 5.68 22.85 7.66
CA CYS A 196 4.79 23.90 8.10
C CYS A 196 4.64 24.95 6.99
N TYR A 197 3.55 24.85 6.21
CA TYR A 197 3.19 25.84 5.19
C TYR A 197 2.90 27.23 5.78
N HIS A 198 2.46 27.29 7.04
CA HIS A 198 2.17 28.54 7.74
C HIS A 198 3.40 28.99 8.51
N ARG A 199 4.31 29.70 7.84
CA ARG A 199 5.46 30.35 8.49
C ARG A 199 5.39 31.86 8.30
N LYS A 200 5.90 32.60 9.28
CA LYS A 200 6.01 34.04 9.19
C LYS A 200 7.04 34.38 8.10
N VAL A 201 6.68 35.24 7.16
CA VAL A 201 7.59 35.78 6.15
C VAL A 201 8.00 37.16 6.64
N GLU A 202 9.30 37.44 6.67
CA GLU A 202 9.77 38.79 6.98
C GLU A 202 9.55 39.68 5.76
N ASP A 203 8.73 40.72 5.94
CA ASP A 203 8.41 41.72 4.92
C ASP A 203 9.61 42.66 4.71
N SER A 204 10.65 42.11 4.09
CA SER A 204 11.95 42.76 3.88
C SER A 204 11.96 43.64 2.62
N THR A 205 11.03 43.39 1.71
CA THR A 205 10.82 44.16 0.49
C THR A 205 9.37 44.61 0.52
N ASN A 206 9.12 45.91 0.67
CA ASN A 206 7.82 46.60 0.73
C ASN A 206 6.98 46.46 -0.58
N GLN A 207 7.09 45.32 -1.25
CA GLN A 207 6.47 44.98 -2.52
C GLN A 207 5.25 44.09 -2.26
N PRO A 208 4.09 44.40 -2.86
CA PRO A 208 2.93 43.53 -2.77
C PRO A 208 3.24 42.19 -3.45
N ILE A 209 3.04 41.09 -2.73
CA ILE A 209 3.20 39.74 -3.26
C ILE A 209 1.86 39.27 -3.80
N ASP A 210 1.80 38.94 -5.09
CA ASP A 210 0.58 38.45 -5.74
C ASP A 210 0.50 36.93 -5.75
N CYS A 211 -0.69 36.39 -5.50
CA CYS A 211 -0.94 34.97 -5.65
C CYS A 211 -1.17 34.61 -7.12
N VAL A 212 -0.28 33.82 -7.73
CA VAL A 212 -0.35 33.41 -9.15
C VAL A 212 -1.63 32.61 -9.50
N ILE A 213 -2.35 32.08 -8.49
CA ILE A 213 -3.56 31.28 -8.71
C ILE A 213 -4.79 32.16 -8.93
N CYS A 214 -4.98 33.20 -8.09
CA CYS A 214 -6.14 34.09 -8.16
C CYS A 214 -5.79 35.50 -8.67
N MET A 215 -4.52 35.78 -8.93
CA MET A 215 -3.99 37.07 -9.38
C MET A 215 -4.37 38.23 -8.44
N THR A 216 -4.50 37.96 -7.15
CA THR A 216 -4.82 38.96 -6.12
C THR A 216 -3.66 39.09 -5.13
N THR A 217 -3.47 40.29 -4.58
CA THR A 217 -2.44 40.58 -3.58
C THR A 217 -2.63 39.73 -2.32
N ILE A 218 -1.52 39.34 -1.70
CA ILE A 218 -1.47 38.62 -0.43
C ILE A 218 -1.11 39.62 0.65
N ASP A 219 -2.00 39.80 1.62
CA ASP A 219 -1.74 40.67 2.77
C ASP A 219 -0.89 39.95 3.81
N LEU A 220 0.41 40.27 3.84
CA LEU A 220 1.39 39.69 4.78
C LEU A 220 1.22 40.21 6.22
N SER A 221 0.43 41.27 6.42
CA SER A 221 0.15 41.83 7.75
C SER A 221 -0.91 41.04 8.52
N GLN A 222 -1.68 40.20 7.82
CA GLN A 222 -2.74 39.38 8.39
C GLN A 222 -2.21 38.11 9.07
N ARG A 223 -3.11 37.32 9.68
CA ARG A 223 -2.77 36.08 10.37
C ARG A 223 -2.07 35.12 9.41
N THR A 224 -1.06 34.39 9.92
CA THR A 224 -0.31 33.37 9.17
C THR A 224 -1.17 32.26 8.58
N SER A 225 -2.45 32.15 8.97
CA SER A 225 -3.43 31.21 8.43
C SER A 225 -3.95 31.57 7.02
N GLU A 226 -3.87 32.85 6.61
CA GLU A 226 -4.46 33.31 5.33
C GLU A 226 -3.57 33.01 4.12
N TYR A 227 -2.28 32.77 4.36
CA TYR A 227 -1.31 32.43 3.32
C TYR A 227 -0.50 31.18 3.67
N MET A 228 0.02 30.53 2.64
CA MET A 228 0.87 29.34 2.73
C MET A 228 2.15 29.58 1.92
N VAL A 229 3.27 29.19 2.50
CA VAL A 229 4.59 29.21 1.89
C VAL A 229 4.94 27.79 1.48
N ALA A 230 5.34 27.58 0.24
CA ALA A 230 5.82 26.29 -0.24
C ALA A 230 7.30 26.08 0.14
N PRO A 231 7.83 24.84 0.14
CA PRO A 231 9.27 24.58 0.39
C PRO A 231 10.24 25.22 -0.63
N CYS A 232 9.70 25.69 -1.75
CA CYS A 232 10.42 26.47 -2.75
C CYS A 232 10.32 27.99 -2.52
N GLU A 233 9.84 28.41 -1.34
CA GLU A 233 9.68 29.80 -0.90
C GLU A 233 8.58 30.61 -1.62
N HIS A 234 7.83 30.00 -2.56
CA HIS A 234 6.68 30.66 -3.19
C HIS A 234 5.49 30.77 -2.23
N ILE A 235 4.80 31.91 -2.26
CA ILE A 235 3.70 32.26 -1.34
C ILE A 235 2.38 32.30 -2.09
N PHE A 236 1.32 31.76 -1.48
CA PHE A 236 -0.03 31.71 -2.05
C PHE A 236 -1.07 31.92 -0.95
N HIS A 237 -2.31 32.32 -1.29
CA HIS A 237 -3.41 32.24 -0.32
C HIS A 237 -3.65 30.79 0.09
N SER A 238 -3.96 30.56 1.36
CA SER A 238 -4.16 29.21 1.91
C SER A 238 -5.25 28.46 1.14
N GLY A 239 -6.41 29.10 0.90
CA GLY A 239 -7.50 28.51 0.13
C GLY A 239 -7.20 28.28 -1.35
N CYS A 240 -6.24 29.00 -1.94
CA CYS A 240 -5.82 28.78 -3.33
C CYS A 240 -4.86 27.59 -3.43
N LEU A 241 -3.84 27.53 -2.58
CA LEU A 241 -2.89 26.42 -2.59
C LEU A 241 -3.57 25.09 -2.20
N GLN A 242 -4.50 25.12 -1.24
CA GLN A 242 -5.23 23.93 -0.82
C GLN A 242 -6.05 23.31 -1.98
N ARG A 243 -6.84 24.13 -2.69
CA ARG A 243 -7.60 23.67 -3.88
C ARG A 243 -6.68 23.18 -5.00
N TRP A 244 -5.51 23.78 -5.15
CA TRP A 244 -4.53 23.32 -6.14
C TRP A 244 -3.94 21.95 -5.77
N MET A 245 -3.61 21.73 -4.49
CA MET A 245 -3.08 20.44 -4.00
C MET A 245 -4.09 19.29 -4.15
N ASP A 246 -5.40 19.57 -4.12
CA ASP A 246 -6.43 18.57 -4.43
C ASP A 246 -6.38 18.07 -5.88
N ILE A 247 -5.82 18.87 -6.80
CA ILE A 247 -5.69 18.54 -8.23
C ILE A 247 -4.28 18.02 -8.54
N LYS A 248 -3.23 18.72 -8.05
CA LYS A 248 -1.84 18.40 -8.36
C LYS A 248 -0.90 18.77 -7.21
N MET A 249 -0.08 17.81 -6.76
CA MET A 249 0.92 17.99 -5.70
C MET A 249 2.24 18.61 -6.23
N GLU A 250 2.14 19.73 -6.93
CA GLU A 250 3.27 20.49 -7.49
C GLU A 250 3.07 21.99 -7.28
N CYS A 251 4.16 22.74 -7.06
CA CYS A 251 4.12 24.19 -6.95
C CYS A 251 3.64 24.83 -8.27
N PRO A 252 2.62 25.73 -8.25
CA PRO A 252 2.13 26.41 -9.44
C PRO A 252 3.21 27.22 -10.18
N THR A 253 4.17 27.79 -9.44
CA THR A 253 5.19 28.68 -10.01
C THR A 253 6.38 27.90 -10.59
N CYS A 254 6.96 26.96 -9.84
CA CYS A 254 8.19 26.28 -10.23
C CYS A 254 8.04 24.78 -10.54
N ARG A 255 6.84 24.22 -10.40
CA ARG A 255 6.52 22.79 -10.62
C ARG A 255 7.30 21.80 -9.74
N ARG A 256 7.98 22.27 -8.70
CA ARG A 256 8.62 21.40 -7.70
C ARG A 256 7.53 20.65 -6.92
N SER A 257 7.73 19.36 -6.67
CA SER A 257 6.79 18.53 -5.89
C SER A 257 6.59 19.09 -4.48
N LEU A 258 5.34 19.16 -4.04
CA LEU A 258 4.98 19.57 -2.68
C LEU A 258 4.93 18.32 -1.75
N PRO A 259 5.42 18.43 -0.50
CA PRO A 259 5.47 17.34 0.47
C PRO A 259 4.11 16.99 1.10
#